data_AF-A0A0U2XEE2-F1
#
_entry.id   AF-A0A0U2XEE2-F1
#
_cell.length_a   1.000
_cell.length_b   1.000
_cell.length_c   1.000
_cell.angle_alpha   90.00
_cell.angle_beta   90.00
_cell.angle_gamma   90.00
#
_symmetry.space_group_name_H-M   'P 1'
#
loop_
_entity.id
_entity.type
_entity.pdbx_description
1 polymer ?
#
loop_
_entity_poly.entity_id
_entity_poly.type
_entity_poly.pdbx_seq_one_letter_code
_entity_poly.pdbx_strand_id
1 'polypeptide(L)'
;MPNDTTQPNNTEPDTAESDTPGTKDPTGVEGANPALDDTGSPKAEEVGEAAEPPEDLQNLDLTPLGLSDEPAKEEDPDSLAKPENS
;
A
#
# COMPACT_ATOMS: atom_id res chain seq x y z
N MET A 1 -16.35 -33.41 34.15
CA MET A 1 -15.69 -32.75 32.99
C MET A 1 -14.48 -32.00 33.51
N PRO A 2 -13.28 -32.41 33.07
CA PRO A 2 -12.49 -31.55 32.18
C PRO A 2 -12.14 -32.26 30.86
N ASN A 3 -11.88 -31.45 29.83
CA ASN A 3 -11.64 -31.86 28.44
C ASN A 3 -10.23 -32.45 28.26
N ASP A 4 -10.14 -33.72 27.88
CA ASP A 4 -8.94 -34.30 27.25
C ASP A 4 -9.10 -34.24 25.73
N THR A 5 -8.83 -33.06 25.17
CA THR A 5 -8.68 -32.90 23.72
C THR A 5 -7.19 -32.96 23.41
N THR A 6 -6.80 -34.11 22.85
CA THR A 6 -5.55 -34.44 22.16
C THR A 6 -4.71 -33.24 21.69
N GLN A 7 -3.46 -33.19 22.14
CA GLN A 7 -2.44 -32.29 21.59
C GLN A 7 -2.21 -32.58 20.09
N PRO A 8 -1.99 -31.55 19.25
CA PRO A 8 -1.47 -31.77 17.92
C PRO A 8 -0.03 -32.26 18.02
N ASN A 9 0.24 -33.39 17.38
CA ASN A 9 1.57 -33.96 17.21
C ASN A 9 2.42 -32.92 16.46
N ASN A 10 3.40 -32.33 17.13
CA ASN A 10 4.32 -31.38 16.52
C ASN A 10 5.27 -32.17 15.61
N THR A 11 4.86 -32.41 14.37
CA THR A 11 5.78 -32.83 13.32
C THR A 11 6.73 -31.66 13.10
N GLU A 12 7.96 -31.81 13.62
CA GLU A 12 9.08 -30.95 13.25
C GLU A 12 9.09 -30.82 11.71
N PRO A 13 9.17 -29.60 11.16
CA PRO A 13 9.44 -29.46 9.75
C PRO A 13 10.86 -30.00 9.54
N ASP A 14 10.89 -31.20 8.95
CA ASP A 14 12.06 -31.83 8.38
C ASP A 14 12.81 -30.77 7.55
N THR A 15 14.09 -30.64 7.89
CA THR A 15 15.14 -29.86 7.24
C THR A 15 14.76 -29.26 5.87
N ALA A 16 14.26 -28.03 5.87
CA ALA A 16 14.40 -27.15 4.72
C ALA A 16 15.68 -26.35 4.93
N GLU A 17 16.82 -26.94 4.58
CA GLU A 17 17.99 -26.18 4.14
C GLU A 17 17.52 -25.34 2.94
N SER A 18 16.91 -24.19 3.22
CA SER A 18 16.49 -23.23 2.20
C SER A 18 17.71 -22.42 1.77
N ASP A 19 18.71 -23.14 1.26
CA ASP A 19 19.87 -22.58 0.58
C ASP A 19 19.76 -22.89 -0.93
N THR A 20 18.52 -22.85 -1.46
CA THR A 20 18.27 -22.92 -2.89
C THR A 20 17.88 -21.53 -3.39
N PRO A 21 18.70 -20.90 -4.26
CA PRO A 21 18.33 -19.66 -4.91
C PRO A 21 17.15 -19.94 -5.85
N GLY A 22 15.99 -19.32 -5.59
CA GLY A 22 14.84 -19.22 -6.51
C GLY A 22 14.16 -20.56 -6.84
N THR A 23 13.21 -21.00 -6.03
CA THR A 23 12.23 -22.00 -6.48
C THR A 23 11.08 -21.28 -7.19
N LYS A 24 10.74 -21.74 -8.40
CA LYS A 24 9.62 -21.24 -9.22
C LYS A 24 8.34 -21.16 -8.38
N ASP A 25 7.53 -20.13 -8.58
CA ASP A 25 6.24 -19.97 -7.87
C ASP A 25 5.43 -21.28 -7.91
N PRO A 26 5.12 -21.91 -6.76
CA PRO A 26 4.48 -23.21 -6.68
C PRO A 26 3.01 -23.19 -7.13
N THR A 27 2.41 -22.00 -7.27
CA THR A 27 1.06 -21.86 -7.85
C THR A 27 1.06 -22.14 -9.35
N GLY A 28 2.23 -22.07 -10.00
CA GLY A 28 2.38 -22.22 -11.45
C GLY A 28 1.68 -21.12 -12.26
N VAL A 29 1.13 -20.11 -11.59
CA VAL A 29 0.48 -18.96 -12.20
C VAL A 29 1.52 -17.84 -12.28
N GLU A 30 1.86 -17.44 -13.51
CA GLU A 30 2.84 -16.39 -13.76
C GLU A 30 2.42 -15.07 -13.08
N GLY A 31 3.34 -14.47 -12.33
CA GLY A 31 3.11 -13.23 -11.58
C GLY A 31 2.06 -13.32 -10.46
N ALA A 32 1.66 -14.52 -10.01
CA ALA A 32 0.67 -14.67 -8.94
C ALA A 32 1.13 -14.09 -7.61
N ASN A 33 2.43 -14.15 -7.32
CA ASN A 33 3.02 -13.46 -6.19
C ASN A 33 3.48 -12.05 -6.60
N PRO A 34 2.85 -10.96 -6.11
CA PRO A 34 3.26 -9.60 -6.47
C PRO A 34 4.68 -9.25 -6.00
N ALA A 35 5.19 -9.93 -4.97
CA ALA A 35 6.50 -9.67 -4.38
C ALA A 35 7.64 -10.41 -5.08
N LEU A 36 7.35 -11.47 -5.83
CA LEU A 36 8.36 -12.31 -6.49
C LEU A 36 8.11 -12.33 -8.00
N ASP A 37 9.17 -12.47 -8.78
CA ASP A 37 9.05 -12.83 -10.20
C ASP A 37 8.80 -14.33 -10.38
N ASP A 38 8.62 -14.76 -11.62
CA ASP A 38 8.34 -16.17 -11.96
C ASP A 38 9.49 -17.13 -11.64
N THR A 39 10.67 -16.60 -11.29
CA THR A 39 11.84 -17.37 -10.86
C THR A 39 11.88 -17.54 -9.34
N GLY A 40 10.96 -16.90 -8.62
CA GLY A 40 10.96 -16.86 -7.15
C GLY A 40 11.96 -15.85 -6.58
N SER A 41 12.51 -14.96 -7.42
CA SER A 41 13.37 -13.86 -6.98
C SER A 41 12.52 -12.64 -6.62
N PRO A 42 12.93 -11.78 -5.68
CA PRO A 42 12.22 -10.54 -5.40
C PRO A 42 11.98 -9.76 -6.68
N LYS A 43 10.72 -9.42 -6.94
CA LYS A 43 10.37 -8.60 -8.09
C LYS A 43 11.07 -7.25 -7.90
N ALA A 44 11.88 -6.85 -8.88
CA ALA A 44 12.45 -5.51 -8.88
C ALA A 44 11.29 -4.51 -8.81
N GLU A 45 11.44 -3.45 -8.02
CA GLU A 45 10.49 -2.35 -8.08
C GLU A 45 10.58 -1.77 -9.49
N GLU A 46 9.60 -2.10 -10.34
CA GLU A 46 9.43 -1.47 -11.64
C GLU A 46 8.87 -0.07 -11.40
N VAL A 47 9.72 0.78 -10.81
CA VAL A 47 9.49 2.21 -10.77
C VAL A 47 10.03 2.71 -12.09
N GLY A 48 9.14 3.08 -13.00
CA GLY A 48 9.51 3.88 -14.16
C GLY A 48 10.23 5.14 -13.68
N GLU A 49 10.97 5.78 -14.58
CA GLU A 49 11.63 7.05 -14.24
C GLU A 49 10.59 8.03 -13.70
N ALA A 50 10.92 8.67 -12.56
CA ALA A 50 10.07 9.70 -12.01
C ALA A 50 9.90 10.79 -13.08
N ALA A 51 8.68 11.30 -13.24
CA ALA A 51 8.45 12.41 -14.16
C ALA A 51 9.37 13.58 -13.79
N GLU A 52 10.00 14.18 -14.79
CA GLU A 52 10.84 15.36 -14.56
C GLU A 52 9.98 16.51 -14.01
N PRO A 53 10.50 17.29 -13.05
CA PRO A 53 9.81 18.47 -12.57
C PRO A 53 9.67 19.50 -13.70
N PRO A 54 8.66 20.39 -13.66
CA PRO A 54 8.55 21.48 -14.62
C PRO A 54 9.81 22.37 -14.63
N GLU A 55 10.23 22.80 -15.81
CA GLU A 55 11.41 23.68 -15.98
C GLU A 55 11.24 25.02 -15.28
N ASP A 56 10.00 25.52 -15.18
CA ASP A 56 9.69 26.84 -14.64
C ASP A 56 8.58 26.78 -13.58
N LEU A 57 9.02 26.73 -12.33
CA LEU A 57 8.13 26.76 -11.16
C LEU A 57 7.50 28.14 -10.93
N GLN A 58 8.09 29.22 -11.46
CA GLN A 58 7.57 30.58 -11.27
C GLN A 58 6.35 30.85 -12.14
N ASN A 59 6.27 30.16 -13.29
CA ASN A 59 5.14 30.23 -14.21
C ASN A 59 4.15 29.08 -14.03
N LEU A 60 4.30 28.25 -12.99
CA LEU A 60 3.33 27.23 -12.66
C LEU A 60 2.06 27.91 -12.13
N ASP A 61 0.93 27.69 -12.80
CA ASP A 61 -0.36 28.18 -12.33
C ASP A 61 -0.77 27.41 -11.07
N LEU A 62 -0.51 28.02 -9.93
CA LEU A 62 -0.90 27.49 -8.61
C LEU A 62 -2.35 27.82 -8.25
N THR A 63 -3.11 28.47 -9.15
CA THR A 63 -4.52 28.78 -8.90
C THR A 63 -5.35 27.50 -9.10
N PRO A 64 -6.02 26.98 -8.05
CA PRO A 64 -6.85 25.81 -8.22
C PRO A 64 -8.05 26.18 -9.09
N LEU A 65 -8.20 25.50 -10.22
CA LEU A 65 -9.35 25.69 -11.09
C LEU A 65 -10.64 25.34 -10.33
N GLY A 66 -11.61 26.26 -10.33
CA GLY A 66 -12.94 26.01 -9.76
C GLY A 66 -13.12 26.43 -8.30
N LEU A 67 -12.16 27.14 -7.69
CA LEU A 67 -12.47 27.96 -6.52
C LEU A 67 -13.20 29.22 -7.02
N SER A 68 -14.53 29.22 -6.90
CA SER A 68 -15.29 30.47 -7.03
C SER A 68 -14.81 31.44 -5.95
N ASP A 69 -14.60 32.72 -6.30
CA ASP A 69 -14.43 33.83 -5.35
C ASP A 69 -15.75 34.12 -4.56
N GLU A 70 -16.60 33.11 -4.40
CA GLU A 70 -17.85 33.23 -3.68
C GLU A 70 -17.51 33.49 -2.20
N PRO A 71 -18.01 34.59 -1.62
CA PRO A 71 -17.76 34.88 -0.23
C PRO A 71 -18.27 33.71 0.62
N ALA A 72 -17.51 33.38 1.67
CA ALA A 72 -17.97 32.43 2.67
C ALA A 72 -19.35 32.86 3.17
N LYS A 73 -20.25 31.89 3.33
CA LYS A 73 -21.56 32.14 3.95
C LYS A 73 -21.33 32.56 5.40
N GLU A 74 -22.14 33.51 5.85
CA GLU A 74 -22.15 33.91 7.26
C GLU A 74 -22.43 32.68 8.14
N GLU A 75 -21.69 32.55 9.22
CA GLU A 75 -21.87 31.47 10.18
C GLU A 75 -23.26 31.60 10.81
N ASP A 76 -24.01 30.49 10.85
CA ASP A 76 -25.28 30.47 11.54
C ASP A 76 -25.02 30.60 13.05
N PRO A 77 -25.53 31.65 13.74
CA PRO A 77 -25.32 31.84 15.17
C PRO A 77 -25.92 30.71 16.02
N ASP A 78 -26.88 29.95 15.48
CA ASP A 78 -27.46 28.79 16.12
C ASP A 78 -26.73 27.47 15.76
N SER A 79 -25.64 27.54 14.99
CA SER A 79 -24.82 26.38 14.62
C SER A 79 -24.08 25.81 15.83
N LEU A 80 -24.33 24.52 16.11
CA LEU A 80 -23.60 23.75 17.11
C LEU A 80 -22.28 23.16 16.57
N ALA A 81 -22.07 23.22 15.26
CA ALA A 81 -20.88 22.70 14.62
C ALA A 81 -19.70 23.64 14.89
N LYS A 82 -18.69 23.15 15.60
CA LYS A 82 -17.44 23.88 15.85
C LYS A 82 -16.42 23.55 14.76
N PRO A 83 -15.44 24.44 14.51
CA PRO A 83 -14.30 24.08 13.68
C PRO A 83 -13.58 22.88 14.29
N GLU A 84 -13.36 21.85 13.49
CA GLU A 84 -12.63 20.63 13.88
C GLU A 84 -11.14 20.91 14.17
N ASN A 85 -10.64 22.12 13.89
CA ASN A 85 -9.24 22.52 14.10
C ASN A 85 -8.99 23.37 15.36
N SER A 86 -9.94 23.43 16.30
CA SER A 86 -9.81 24.23 17.52
C SER A 86 -8.70 23.76 18.46
#